data_AF-A0A950UTB5-F1
#
_entry.id   AF-A0A950UTB5-F1
#
_cell.length_a   1.000
_cell.length_b   1.000
_cell.length_c   1.000
_cell.angle_alpha   90.00
_cell.angle_beta   90.00
_cell.angle_gamma   90.00
#
_symmetry.space_group_name_H-M   'P 1'
#
loop_
_entity.id
_entity.type
_entity.pdbx_description
1 polymer ?
#
loop_
_entity_poly.entity_id
_entity_poly.type
_entity_poly.pdbx_seq_one_letter_code
_entity_poly.pdbx_strand_id
1 'polypeptide(L)'
;MSIDVHVKALLDQMAQLKAPKLWELAPAAARAAMKMSPLRGAADTPIGRIENRTVPGPVHPIPVRIYTPVDAKEATLPGLVFYHGGGFVIGDLDTHDDLCRWLANGSGCRVVSV
;
A
#
# COMPACT_ATOMS: atom_id res chain seq x y z
N MET A 1 3.73 6.90 -28.31
CA MET A 1 3.35 5.60 -27.72
C MET A 1 1.89 5.69 -27.36
N SER A 2 1.03 4.79 -27.85
CA SER A 2 -0.40 4.80 -27.50
C SER A 2 -0.63 4.28 -26.08
N ILE A 3 -1.64 4.80 -25.40
CA ILE A 3 -2.06 4.29 -24.09
C ILE A 3 -2.69 2.89 -24.23
N ASP A 4 -2.49 2.02 -23.24
CA ASP A 4 -3.18 0.73 -23.15
C ASP A 4 -4.71 0.91 -23.11
N VAL A 5 -5.46 0.02 -23.75
CA VAL A 5 -6.91 0.15 -23.93
C VAL A 5 -7.68 0.05 -22.60
N HIS A 6 -7.20 -0.76 -21.66
CA HIS A 6 -7.82 -0.91 -20.34
C HIS A 6 -7.51 0.30 -19.46
N VAL A 7 -6.28 0.79 -19.51
CA VAL A 7 -5.90 2.03 -18.80
C VAL A 7 -6.68 3.22 -19.34
N LYS A 8 -6.88 3.31 -20.66
CA LYS A 8 -7.72 4.35 -21.26
C LYS A 8 -9.15 4.28 -20.75
N ALA A 9 -9.77 3.10 -20.77
CA ALA A 9 -11.13 2.92 -20.29
C ALA A 9 -11.28 3.32 -18.81
N LEU A 10 -10.30 2.96 -17.97
CA LEU A 10 -10.25 3.36 -16.57
C LEU A 10 -10.18 4.89 -16.42
N LEU A 11 -9.30 5.56 -17.16
CA LEU A 11 -9.17 7.02 -17.11
C LEU A 11 -10.44 7.73 -17.60
N ASP A 12 -11.08 7.22 -18.65
CA ASP A 12 -12.36 7.75 -19.15
C ASP A 12 -13.45 7.63 -18.06
N GLN A 13 -13.52 6.51 -17.34
CA GLN A 13 -14.43 6.34 -16.19
C GLN A 13 -14.11 7.30 -15.05
N MET A 14 -12.83 7.45 -14.69
CA MET A 14 -12.40 8.38 -13.63
C MET A 14 -12.76 9.83 -13.96
N ALA A 15 -12.64 10.24 -15.22
CA ALA A 15 -13.01 11.59 -15.65
C ALA A 15 -14.51 11.89 -15.47
N GLN A 16 -15.37 10.87 -15.56
CA GLN A 16 -16.81 11.02 -15.37
C GLN A 16 -17.20 11.26 -13.91
N LEU A 17 -16.40 10.79 -12.94
CA LEU A 17 -16.69 10.93 -11.51
C LEU A 17 -16.67 12.39 -11.03
N LYS A 18 -16.05 13.31 -11.78
CA LYS A 18 -15.90 14.74 -11.42
C LYS A 18 -15.46 14.94 -9.96
N ALA A 19 -14.58 14.07 -9.49
CA ALA A 19 -14.07 14.14 -8.13
C ALA A 19 -13.27 15.45 -7.92
N PRO A 20 -13.33 16.04 -6.72
CA PRO A 20 -12.50 17.20 -6.38
C PRO A 20 -11.02 16.84 -6.50
N LYS A 21 -10.19 17.84 -6.84
CA LYS A 21 -8.74 17.66 -6.83
C LYS A 21 -8.25 17.49 -5.39
N LEU A 22 -7.16 16.73 -5.20
CA LEU A 22 -6.63 16.45 -3.86
C LEU A 22 -6.27 17.72 -3.08
N TRP A 23 -5.81 18.77 -3.75
CA TRP A 23 -5.47 20.05 -3.11
C TRP A 23 -6.68 20.95 -2.81
N GLU A 24 -7.87 20.60 -3.31
CA GLU A 24 -9.13 21.26 -2.95
C GLU A 24 -9.72 20.66 -1.67
N LEU A 25 -9.18 19.53 -1.20
CA LEU A 25 -9.61 18.83 0.01
C LEU A 25 -8.75 19.23 1.22
N ALA A 26 -9.38 19.24 2.39
CA ALA A 26 -8.62 19.24 3.64
C ALA A 26 -7.78 17.95 3.78
N PRO A 27 -6.59 17.98 4.42
CA PRO A 27 -5.72 16.81 4.51
C PRO A 27 -6.39 15.54 5.07
N ALA A 28 -7.24 15.69 6.09
CA ALA A 28 -7.98 14.57 6.67
C ALA A 28 -8.95 13.94 5.64
N ALA A 29 -9.64 14.76 4.85
CA ALA A 29 -10.54 14.30 3.80
C ALA A 29 -9.76 13.63 2.65
N ALA A 30 -8.62 14.18 2.25
CA ALA A 30 -7.75 13.57 1.22
C ALA A 30 -7.25 12.17 1.65
N ARG A 31 -6.86 12.00 2.93
CA ARG A 31 -6.49 10.70 3.49
C ARG A 31 -7.64 9.70 3.47
N ALA A 32 -8.84 10.15 3.89
CA ALA A 32 -10.03 9.30 3.87
C ALA A 32 -10.40 8.89 2.44
N ALA A 33 -10.32 9.80 1.47
CA ALA A 33 -10.58 9.52 0.06
C ALA A 33 -9.66 8.42 -0.50
N MET A 34 -8.38 8.42 -0.12
CA MET A 34 -7.44 7.37 -0.54
C MET A 34 -7.82 5.99 0.02
N LYS A 35 -8.27 5.92 1.27
CA LYS A 35 -8.70 4.65 1.89
C LYS A 35 -9.90 4.02 1.19
N MET A 36 -10.80 4.87 0.69
CA MET A 36 -12.02 4.46 -0.01
C MET A 36 -11.83 4.30 -1.51
N SER A 37 -10.61 4.49 -2.02
CA SER A 37 -10.36 4.45 -3.46
C SER A 37 -10.57 3.03 -4.01
N PRO A 38 -11.39 2.84 -5.06
CA PRO A 38 -11.60 1.52 -5.68
C PRO A 38 -10.34 1.02 -6.39
N LEU A 39 -9.37 1.90 -6.67
CA LEU A 39 -8.09 1.55 -7.29
C LEU A 39 -7.14 0.78 -6.36
N ARG A 40 -7.45 0.71 -5.07
CA ARG A 40 -6.62 0.05 -4.06
C ARG A 40 -6.62 -1.48 -4.17
N GLY A 41 -7.54 -2.05 -4.95
CA GLY A 41 -7.80 -3.48 -4.98
C GLY A 41 -8.45 -3.99 -3.68
N ALA A 42 -8.89 -5.25 -3.68
CA ALA A 42 -9.25 -5.94 -2.45
C ALA A 42 -7.96 -6.35 -1.71
N ALA A 43 -7.99 -6.36 -0.37
CA ALA A 43 -6.89 -6.91 0.42
C ALA A 43 -7.06 -8.43 0.59
N ASP A 44 -7.07 -9.16 -0.52
CA ASP A 44 -7.38 -10.58 -0.59
C ASP A 44 -6.16 -11.46 -0.89
N THR A 45 -4.98 -10.88 -1.11
CA THR A 45 -3.76 -11.66 -1.31
C THR A 45 -3.49 -12.51 -0.06
N PRO A 46 -3.38 -13.85 -0.20
CA PRO A 46 -3.01 -14.73 0.91
C PRO A 46 -1.66 -14.34 1.49
N ILE A 47 -1.48 -14.45 2.80
CA ILE A 47 -0.19 -14.15 3.44
C ILE A 47 0.05 -15.12 4.59
N GLY A 48 1.30 -15.54 4.76
CA GLY A 48 1.65 -16.52 5.79
C GLY A 48 1.47 -15.95 7.20
N ARG A 49 2.01 -14.76 7.44
CA ARG A 49 1.86 -14.08 8.75
C ARG A 49 1.97 -12.57 8.60
N ILE A 50 1.17 -11.85 9.38
CA ILE A 50 1.26 -10.40 9.57
C ILE A 50 1.56 -10.11 11.04
N GLU A 51 2.47 -9.17 11.28
CA GLU A 51 2.75 -8.63 12.60
C GLU A 51 2.79 -7.10 12.56
N ASN A 52 1.99 -6.45 13.39
CA ASN A 52 2.13 -5.02 13.64
C ASN A 52 3.13 -4.82 14.79
N ARG A 53 4.12 -3.96 14.57
CA ARG A 53 5.11 -3.59 15.57
C ARG A 53 5.34 -2.10 15.57
N THR A 54 6.17 -1.66 16.50
CA THR A 54 6.68 -0.30 16.55
C THR A 54 8.18 -0.37 16.76
N VAL A 55 8.93 0.46 16.05
CA VAL A 55 10.39 0.58 16.17
C VAL A 55 10.79 1.95 16.70
N PRO A 56 11.92 2.09 17.42
CA PRO A 56 12.41 3.40 17.84
C PRO A 56 12.67 4.31 16.63
N GLY A 57 12.17 5.55 16.70
CA GLY A 57 12.42 6.59 15.71
C GLY A 57 13.03 7.84 16.37
N PRO A 58 13.54 8.79 15.57
CA PRO A 58 14.27 9.95 16.09
C PRO A 58 13.38 10.97 16.83
N VAL A 59 12.07 11.00 16.52
CA VAL A 59 11.11 11.94 17.13
C VAL A 59 10.04 11.19 17.91
N HIS A 60 9.50 10.12 17.34
CA HIS A 60 8.51 9.25 17.97
C HIS A 60 8.73 7.81 17.49
N PRO A 61 8.18 6.81 18.21
CA PRO A 61 8.14 5.44 17.72
C PRO A 61 7.44 5.35 16.36
N ILE A 62 7.96 4.52 15.45
CA ILE A 62 7.47 4.37 14.08
C ILE A 62 6.68 3.06 13.98
N PRO A 63 5.37 3.11 13.66
CA PRO A 63 4.60 1.89 13.44
C PRO A 63 5.09 1.19 12.16
N VAL A 64 5.19 -0.13 12.20
CA VAL A 64 5.56 -0.95 11.04
C VAL A 64 4.66 -2.18 10.96
N ARG A 65 4.44 -2.68 9.75
CA ARG A 65 3.77 -3.97 9.52
C ARG A 65 4.72 -4.92 8.80
N ILE A 66 4.90 -6.10 9.40
CA ILE A 66 5.81 -7.14 8.91
C ILE A 66 4.98 -8.23 8.26
N TYR A 67 5.30 -8.56 7.01
CA TYR A 67 4.66 -9.59 6.22
C TYR A 67 5.64 -10.74 5.98
N THR A 68 5.25 -11.94 6.39
CA THR A 68 5.98 -13.17 6.06
C THR A 68 5.24 -13.91 4.95
N PRO A 69 5.92 -14.27 3.85
CA PRO A 69 5.28 -14.94 2.72
C PRO A 69 4.72 -16.30 3.08
N VAL A 70 3.73 -16.77 2.31
CA VAL A 70 3.08 -18.08 2.53
C VAL A 70 4.07 -19.25 2.47
N ASP A 71 5.06 -19.17 1.57
CA ASP A 71 6.02 -20.25 1.32
C ASP A 71 7.32 -20.13 2.14
N ALA A 72 7.29 -19.38 3.25
CA ALA A 72 8.43 -19.23 4.14
C ALA A 72 8.83 -20.59 4.77
N LYS A 73 9.88 -21.23 4.24
CA LYS A 73 10.42 -22.50 4.76
C LYS A 73 11.45 -22.31 5.86
N GLU A 74 12.14 -21.15 5.86
CA GLU A 74 13.19 -20.82 6.82
C GLU A 74 12.73 -19.73 7.79
N ALA A 75 13.31 -19.74 9.00
CA ALA A 75 13.05 -18.68 9.98
C ALA A 75 13.62 -17.33 9.52
N THR A 76 14.80 -17.37 8.89
CA THR A 76 15.51 -16.21 8.35
C THR A 76 15.23 -16.08 6.86
N LEU A 77 14.79 -14.90 6.43
CA LEU A 77 14.56 -14.57 5.02
C LEU A 77 15.27 -13.24 4.71
N PRO A 78 15.60 -12.97 3.43
CA PRO A 78 15.95 -11.62 3.01
C PRO A 78 14.86 -10.62 3.40
N GLY A 79 15.27 -9.42 3.80
CA GLY A 79 14.37 -8.35 4.22
C GLY A 79 14.14 -7.33 3.10
N LEU A 80 12.89 -6.91 2.91
CA LEU A 80 12.52 -5.79 2.06
C LEU A 80 11.86 -4.72 2.92
N VAL A 81 12.43 -3.52 2.99
CA VAL A 81 11.78 -2.38 3.65
C VAL A 81 10.98 -1.60 2.60
N PHE A 82 9.69 -1.44 2.85
CA PHE A 82 8.76 -0.76 1.95
C PHE A 82 8.29 0.54 2.59
N TYR A 83 8.30 1.63 1.81
CA TYR A 83 7.75 2.93 2.20
C TYR A 83 6.56 3.24 1.30
N HIS A 84 5.41 3.52 1.90
CA HIS A 84 4.19 3.73 1.12
C HIS A 84 4.22 5.00 0.28
N GLY A 85 3.53 4.98 -0.86
CA GLY A 85 3.31 6.15 -1.68
C GLY A 85 2.24 7.09 -1.08
N GLY A 86 1.98 8.20 -1.75
CA GLY A 86 1.00 9.21 -1.30
C GLY A 86 1.58 10.59 -1.05
N GLY A 87 2.73 10.90 -1.67
CA GLY A 87 3.32 12.24 -1.68
C GLY A 87 3.67 12.77 -0.29
N PHE A 88 4.00 11.88 0.66
CA PHE A 88 4.29 12.21 2.06
C PHE A 88 3.15 12.88 2.84
N VAL A 89 1.91 12.85 2.31
CA VAL A 89 0.74 13.49 2.93
C VAL A 89 -0.38 12.49 3.20
N ILE A 90 -0.64 11.61 2.22
CA ILE A 90 -1.67 10.57 2.27
C ILE A 90 -1.04 9.18 2.25
N GLY A 91 -1.86 8.16 2.53
CA GLY A 91 -1.42 6.78 2.66
C GLY A 91 -1.12 6.40 4.11
N ASP A 92 -1.14 5.09 4.34
CA ASP A 92 -0.76 4.40 5.57
C ASP A 92 -0.56 2.90 5.29
N LEU A 93 -0.26 2.13 6.35
CA LEU A 93 -0.08 0.67 6.29
C LEU A 93 -1.25 -0.07 5.64
N ASP A 94 -2.49 0.40 5.82
CA ASP A 94 -3.65 -0.27 5.27
C ASP A 94 -3.81 0.03 3.79
N THR A 95 -3.47 1.25 3.35
CA THR A 95 -3.61 1.64 1.93
C THR A 95 -2.74 0.84 0.96
N HIS A 96 -1.64 0.26 1.45
CA HIS A 96 -0.71 -0.53 0.65
C HIS A 96 -0.59 -1.97 1.17
N ASP A 97 -1.55 -2.44 1.97
CA ASP A 97 -1.48 -3.76 2.60
C ASP A 97 -1.37 -4.89 1.56
N ASP A 98 -2.25 -4.85 0.55
CA ASP A 98 -2.30 -5.89 -0.48
C ASP A 98 -1.04 -5.91 -1.34
N LEU A 99 -0.52 -4.74 -1.72
CA LEU A 99 0.75 -4.62 -2.42
C LEU A 99 1.90 -5.24 -1.61
N CYS A 100 1.96 -5.01 -0.30
CA CYS A 100 3.01 -5.58 0.55
C CYS A 100 2.90 -7.11 0.64
N ARG A 101 1.68 -7.66 0.65
CA ARG A 101 1.45 -9.11 0.60
C ARG A 101 1.90 -9.70 -0.74
N TRP A 102 1.54 -9.04 -1.84
CA TRP A 102 1.95 -9.43 -3.18
C TRP A 102 3.48 -9.41 -3.32
N LEU A 103 4.13 -8.35 -2.83
CA LEU A 103 5.58 -8.23 -2.80
C LEU A 103 6.22 -9.33 -1.95
N ALA A 104 5.70 -9.61 -0.75
CA ALA A 104 6.24 -10.66 0.12
C ALA A 104 6.21 -12.02 -0.59
N ASN A 105 5.05 -12.41 -1.12
CA ASN A 105 4.90 -13.70 -1.80
C ASN A 105 5.71 -13.79 -3.09
N GLY A 106 5.68 -12.74 -3.92
CA GLY A 106 6.36 -12.73 -5.21
C GLY A 106 7.88 -12.67 -5.10
N SER A 107 8.41 -12.07 -4.02
CA SER A 107 9.86 -11.95 -3.80
C SER A 107 10.44 -13.03 -2.87
N GLY A 108 9.61 -13.75 -2.11
CA GLY A 108 10.07 -14.63 -1.03
C GLY A 108 10.72 -13.89 0.15
N CYS A 109 10.67 -12.56 0.19
CA CYS A 109 11.26 -11.76 1.24
C CYS A 109 10.27 -11.52 2.38
N ARG A 110 10.82 -11.27 3.58
CA ARG A 110 10.04 -10.66 4.66
C ARG A 110 9.93 -9.16 4.39
N VAL A 111 8.72 -8.68 4.15
CA VAL A 111 8.45 -7.26 3.87
C VAL A 111 8.15 -6.53 5.17
N VAL A 112 8.80 -5.39 5.40
CA VAL A 112 8.53 -4.49 6.52
C VAL A 112 8.03 -3.17 5.93
N SER A 113 6.73 -2.93 6.03
CA SER A 113 6.10 -1.68 5.61
C SER A 113 6.20 -0.63 6.71
N VAL A 114 6.61 0.57 6.33
CA VAL A 114 6.80 1.75 7.18
C VAL A 114 5.81 2.83 6.79
#